data_AF-A0A0X3BMP4-F1
#
_entry.id   AF-A0A0X3BMP4-F1
#
_cell.length_a   1.000
_cell.length_b   1.000
_cell.length_c   1.000
_cell.angle_alpha   90.00
_cell.angle_beta   90.00
_cell.angle_gamma   90.00
#
_symmetry.space_group_name_H-M   'P 1'
#
loop_
_entity.id
_entity.type
_entity.pdbx_description
1 polymer ?
#
loop_
_entity_poly.entity_id
_entity_poly.type
_entity_poly.pdbx_seq_one_letter_code
_entity_poly.pdbx_strand_id
1 'polypeptide(L)'
;MEVLLDGKRVQVPEDSRLSDLLPDRDPRFSVAVIRPVLEEEAESQEVRFVTTAGDMVVEVADPALVSRIFAPGLAEKLRLHWQDRYTAAFGPFESGVRPAREPGRYERGDVILGCGGYDPARSYLIFSRMRHTADHGAAADGGVIGRVVTGRGLLDRIGTGDRITAVERILRRADRSHAVVTRDGDFPLEDGMQVVSYVEAAVQGWESGNVDTGAARSVEHFLLSVKEGRFQVGRSTSTHVVDTHLVPAKVPLEFSGPRLEGAVTVRTAGKSSGAVYIYTQGVSASAAHTVVGQVVHGIELVRFAGEGDLLAIRAEPEKFDLIGFALAEAEAVAARRGVTLTSDETGGDRVVVGQTPATTLEVLAAGAVKVTTEPPGAVISITLDEAAAPRSVTIFREATGLKHHDVGKMPLVFRFEDVSLFKPKIGKGIGIIPENVPTGEVPAFTLAMTNDSRRGAGMVGVRASANAEFGPTSEPLTGTNIIGKVLDAEKLEQMREGTTVYVREVK
;
A
#
# COMPACT_ATOMS: atom_id res chain seq x y z
N MET A 1 4.82 -6.59 34.65
CA MET A 1 4.89 -5.29 33.95
C MET A 1 3.80 -5.22 32.90
N GLU A 2 3.31 -4.02 32.61
CA GLU A 2 2.28 -3.75 31.61
C GLU A 2 2.93 -3.25 30.31
N VAL A 3 2.56 -3.86 29.18
CA VAL A 3 3.00 -3.47 27.84
C VAL A 3 1.77 -3.24 26.98
N LEU A 4 1.83 -2.27 26.05
CA LEU A 4 0.79 -2.01 25.07
C LEU A 4 1.11 -2.74 23.75
N LEU A 5 0.57 -3.95 23.57
CA LEU A 5 0.72 -4.72 22.34
C LEU A 5 -0.42 -4.40 21.36
N ASP A 6 -0.08 -3.81 20.21
CA ASP A 6 -1.04 -3.49 19.13
C ASP A 6 -2.29 -2.76 19.66
N GLY A 7 -2.08 -1.79 20.55
CA GLY A 7 -3.15 -0.99 21.17
C GLY A 7 -3.89 -1.69 22.32
N LYS A 8 -3.53 -2.93 22.69
CA LYS A 8 -4.13 -3.68 23.81
C LYS A 8 -3.15 -3.80 24.97
N ARG A 9 -3.63 -3.57 26.18
CA ARG A 9 -2.82 -3.75 27.40
C ARG A 9 -2.64 -5.24 27.69
N VAL A 10 -1.40 -5.65 27.90
CA VAL A 10 -1.02 -7.03 28.21
C VAL A 10 -0.13 -7.02 29.44
N GLN A 11 -0.43 -7.91 30.38
CA GLN A 11 0.40 -8.15 31.56
C GLN A 11 1.39 -9.26 31.23
N VAL A 12 2.68 -8.96 31.36
CA VAL A 12 3.77 -9.92 31.17
C VAL A 12 4.65 -9.99 32.41
N PRO A 13 5.30 -11.14 32.68
CA PRO A 13 6.31 -11.24 33.73
C PRO A 13 7.40 -10.18 33.58
N GLU A 14 8.04 -9.81 34.69
CA GLU A 14 9.29 -9.04 34.62
C GLU A 14 10.35 -9.83 33.85
N ASP A 15 11.29 -9.14 33.19
CA ASP A 15 12.32 -9.70 32.32
C ASP A 15 11.83 -10.45 31.06
N SER A 16 10.55 -10.34 30.71
CA SER A 16 10.03 -10.90 29.46
C SER A 16 10.69 -10.28 28.23
N ARG A 17 10.87 -11.10 27.20
CA ARG A 17 11.44 -10.72 25.91
C ARG A 17 10.35 -10.58 24.86
N LEU A 18 10.70 -9.99 23.73
CA LEU A 18 9.77 -9.82 22.61
C LEU A 18 9.19 -11.15 22.11
N SER A 19 9.98 -12.23 22.14
CA SER A 19 9.53 -13.59 21.79
C SER A 19 8.54 -14.18 22.79
N ASP A 20 8.59 -13.80 24.08
CA ASP A 20 7.61 -14.22 25.08
C ASP A 20 6.25 -13.55 24.82
N LEU A 21 6.27 -12.28 24.38
CA LEU A 21 5.08 -11.52 24.02
C LEU A 21 4.48 -11.95 22.67
N LEU A 22 5.33 -12.39 21.74
CA LEU A 22 4.98 -12.75 20.36
C LEU A 22 5.57 -14.12 19.96
N PRO A 23 5.09 -15.24 20.56
CA PRO A 23 5.71 -16.56 20.37
C PRO A 23 5.55 -17.11 18.95
N ASP A 24 4.43 -16.80 18.28
CA ASP A 24 4.12 -17.30 16.92
C ASP A 24 4.61 -16.37 15.81
N ARG A 25 5.36 -15.31 16.15
CA ARG A 25 5.84 -14.33 15.17
C ARG A 25 6.92 -14.94 14.30
N ASP A 26 6.77 -14.78 12.98
CA ASP A 26 7.85 -15.02 12.03
C ASP A 26 9.02 -14.06 12.34
N PRO A 27 10.22 -14.57 12.69
CA PRO A 27 11.35 -13.74 13.11
C PRO A 27 11.90 -12.84 11.99
N ARG A 28 11.47 -13.04 10.74
CA ARG A 28 11.81 -12.15 9.62
C ARG A 28 11.07 -10.82 9.69
N PHE A 29 9.90 -10.78 10.35
CA PHE A 29 9.11 -9.56 10.46
C PHE A 29 9.67 -8.62 11.52
N SER A 30 9.86 -7.37 11.10
CA SER A 30 10.26 -6.27 11.97
C SER A 30 9.07 -5.84 12.84
N VAL A 31 9.36 -5.53 14.10
CA VAL A 31 8.40 -5.05 15.10
C VAL A 31 8.90 -3.70 15.61
N ALA A 32 8.00 -2.75 15.84
CA ALA A 32 8.35 -1.48 16.46
C ALA A 32 8.14 -1.58 17.97
N VAL A 33 9.19 -1.29 18.73
CA VAL A 33 9.16 -1.15 20.18
C VAL A 33 9.35 0.31 20.52
N ILE A 34 8.34 0.93 21.12
CA ILE A 34 8.27 2.35 21.44
C ILE A 34 8.31 2.47 22.95
N ARG A 35 9.35 3.13 23.47
CA ARG A 35 9.49 3.38 24.90
C ARG A 35 8.50 4.45 25.36
N PRO A 36 8.00 4.37 26.59
CA PRO A 36 7.18 5.43 27.16
C PRO A 36 8.00 6.72 27.19
N VAL A 37 7.44 7.79 26.65
CA VAL A 37 8.02 9.13 26.77
C VAL A 37 7.54 9.67 28.12
N LEU A 38 8.47 10.03 29.01
CA LEU A 38 8.12 10.81 30.20
C LEU A 38 7.41 12.08 29.73
N GLU A 39 6.23 12.36 30.27
CA GLU A 39 5.29 13.42 29.80
C GLU A 39 5.91 14.83 29.64
N GLU A 40 7.15 15.05 30.10
CA GLU A 40 7.88 16.33 29.98
C GLU A 40 8.47 16.61 28.58
N GLU A 41 8.55 15.65 27.65
CA GLU A 41 9.21 15.88 26.34
C GLU A 41 8.28 15.90 25.10
N ALA A 42 6.95 15.78 25.27
CA ALA A 42 6.00 15.67 24.15
C ALA A 42 5.07 16.89 23.99
N GLU A 43 5.60 18.11 24.05
CA GLU A 43 4.84 19.28 23.63
C GLU A 43 5.04 19.54 22.12
N SER A 44 4.20 18.94 21.28
CA SER A 44 4.16 19.35 19.88
C SER A 44 3.62 20.77 19.76
N GLN A 45 4.44 21.65 19.19
CA GLN A 45 4.09 23.01 18.86
C GLN A 45 3.34 23.13 17.53
N GLU A 46 2.89 22.05 16.87
CA GLU A 46 2.20 22.15 15.57
C GLU A 46 0.78 21.58 15.57
N VAL A 47 -0.12 22.29 14.90
CA VAL A 47 -1.54 21.95 14.79
C VAL A 47 -2.01 22.14 13.35
N ARG A 48 -2.72 21.14 12.81
CA ARG A 48 -3.35 21.19 11.49
C ARG A 48 -4.81 21.62 11.61
N PHE A 49 -5.15 22.68 10.91
CA PHE A 49 -6.53 23.14 10.68
C PHE A 49 -7.00 22.61 9.33
N VAL A 50 -7.96 21.70 9.35
CA VAL A 50 -8.66 21.22 8.15
C VAL A 50 -9.80 22.19 7.87
N THR A 51 -9.83 22.75 6.66
CA THR A 51 -10.89 23.68 6.24
C THR A 51 -11.54 23.22 4.95
N THR A 52 -12.73 23.74 4.65
CA THR A 52 -13.41 23.50 3.37
C THR A 52 -12.63 23.97 2.14
N ALA A 53 -11.67 24.87 2.30
CA ALA A 53 -10.81 25.36 1.21
C ALA A 53 -9.46 24.60 1.10
N GLY A 54 -9.14 23.74 2.07
CA GLY A 54 -7.88 23.00 2.18
C GLY A 54 -7.26 23.10 3.58
N ASP A 55 -6.05 22.56 3.76
CA ASP A 55 -5.43 22.44 5.08
C ASP A 55 -4.36 23.50 5.35
N MET A 56 -4.27 23.93 6.60
CA MET A 56 -3.20 24.80 7.10
C MET A 56 -2.55 24.17 8.33
N VAL A 57 -1.22 24.32 8.45
CA VAL A 57 -0.49 23.94 9.66
C VAL A 57 -0.05 25.20 10.37
N VAL A 58 -0.34 25.29 11.66
CA VAL A 58 0.01 26.39 12.54
C VAL A 58 1.01 25.89 13.57
N GLU A 59 2.14 26.56 13.65
CA GLU A 59 3.08 26.41 14.77
C GLU A 59 2.60 27.32 15.91
N VAL A 60 2.19 26.74 17.03
CA VAL A 60 1.69 27.44 18.22
C VAL A 60 2.86 27.87 19.11
N ALA A 61 2.73 29.05 19.70
CA ALA A 61 3.74 29.62 20.59
C ALA A 61 3.71 29.01 22.00
N ASP A 62 2.55 28.56 22.46
CA ASP A 62 2.33 27.94 23.77
C ASP A 62 1.55 26.62 23.60
N PRO A 63 2.17 25.46 23.88
CA PRO A 63 1.53 24.15 23.82
C PRO A 63 0.36 23.97 24.81
N ALA A 64 0.36 24.64 25.96
CA ALA A 64 -0.77 24.61 26.90
C ALA A 64 -2.03 25.27 26.31
N LEU A 65 -1.83 26.19 25.37
CA LEU A 65 -2.87 26.87 24.59
C LEU A 65 -3.55 25.92 23.60
N VAL A 66 -2.86 24.87 23.12
CA VAL A 66 -3.42 23.77 22.31
C VAL A 66 -4.48 23.00 23.10
N SER A 67 -4.22 22.69 24.37
CA SER A 67 -5.17 21.98 25.24
C SER A 67 -6.41 22.82 25.58
N ARG A 68 -6.30 24.15 25.57
CA ARG A 68 -7.39 25.08 25.89
C ARG A 68 -8.22 25.50 24.67
N ILE A 69 -7.59 25.66 23.50
CA ILE A 69 -8.30 25.95 22.25
C ILE A 69 -8.95 24.66 21.73
N PHE A 70 -8.26 23.52 21.71
CA PHE A 70 -8.77 22.33 21.03
C PHE A 70 -9.56 21.38 21.94
N ALA A 71 -10.41 21.93 22.81
CA ALA A 71 -11.40 21.16 23.55
C ALA A 71 -12.38 20.45 22.57
N PRO A 72 -12.87 19.25 22.90
CA PRO A 72 -13.86 18.54 22.08
C PRO A 72 -15.04 19.44 21.70
N GLY A 73 -15.38 19.49 20.40
CA GLY A 73 -16.50 20.28 19.87
C GLY A 73 -16.19 21.74 19.52
N LEU A 74 -14.95 22.25 19.70
CA LEU A 74 -14.64 23.61 19.23
C LEU A 74 -14.70 23.71 17.70
N ALA A 75 -14.15 22.74 16.97
CA ALA A 75 -14.08 22.78 15.50
C ALA A 75 -15.46 23.03 14.87
N GLU A 76 -16.52 22.44 15.42
CA GLU A 76 -17.90 22.61 14.96
C GLU A 76 -18.41 24.07 15.03
N LYS A 77 -17.83 24.87 15.93
CA LYS A 77 -18.14 26.29 16.15
C LYS A 77 -17.28 27.23 15.30
N LEU A 78 -16.18 26.74 14.71
CA LEU A 78 -15.23 27.56 13.96
C LEU A 78 -15.66 27.77 12.50
N ARG A 79 -16.68 28.61 12.32
CA ARG A 79 -17.12 29.10 11.01
C ARG A 79 -16.52 30.48 10.74
N LEU A 80 -16.23 30.79 9.48
CA LEU A 80 -15.82 32.14 9.12
C LEU A 80 -16.95 33.11 9.45
N HIS A 81 -16.71 33.97 10.43
CA HIS A 81 -17.71 34.92 10.91
C HIS A 81 -17.59 36.25 10.18
N TRP A 82 -16.36 36.74 10.08
CA TRP A 82 -16.06 37.99 9.39
C TRP A 82 -14.67 37.92 8.76
N GLN A 83 -14.46 38.74 7.74
CA GLN A 83 -13.20 38.84 7.03
C GLN A 83 -13.06 40.20 6.36
N ASP A 84 -11.81 40.59 6.14
CA ASP A 84 -11.44 41.74 5.33
C ASP A 84 -10.15 41.46 4.56
N ARG A 85 -9.53 42.49 3.97
CA ARG A 85 -8.26 42.33 3.25
C ARG A 85 -7.09 41.92 4.14
N TYR A 86 -7.18 42.13 5.45
CA TYR A 86 -6.11 41.92 6.41
C TYR A 86 -6.26 40.61 7.17
N THR A 87 -7.47 40.12 7.35
CA THR A 87 -7.78 39.07 8.31
C THR A 87 -8.99 38.22 7.92
N ALA A 88 -9.03 37.00 8.46
CA ALA A 88 -10.17 36.09 8.42
C ALA A 88 -10.40 35.52 9.83
N ALA A 89 -11.61 35.69 10.38
CA ALA A 89 -11.91 35.34 11.76
C ALA A 89 -12.92 34.20 11.87
N PHE A 90 -12.53 33.15 12.59
CA PHE A 90 -13.33 31.96 12.82
C PHE A 90 -13.87 31.92 14.25
N GLY A 91 -15.17 31.73 14.40
CA GLY A 91 -15.87 31.73 15.69
C GLY A 91 -17.36 32.09 15.57
N PRO A 92 -18.02 32.57 16.66
CA PRO A 92 -17.44 32.84 17.97
C PRO A 92 -17.34 31.60 18.85
N PHE A 93 -16.48 31.65 19.85
CA PHE A 93 -16.42 30.68 20.95
C PHE A 93 -16.05 31.37 22.27
N GLU A 94 -16.28 30.68 23.39
CA GLU A 94 -15.89 31.17 24.71
C GLU A 94 -14.41 30.90 24.97
N SER A 95 -13.68 31.90 25.46
CA SER A 95 -12.29 31.74 25.87
C SER A 95 -11.98 32.55 27.14
N GLY A 96 -10.81 32.30 27.74
CA GLY A 96 -10.32 33.03 28.92
C GLY A 96 -9.52 34.30 28.59
N VAL A 97 -9.55 34.80 27.35
CA VAL A 97 -8.78 35.98 26.93
C VAL A 97 -9.17 37.21 27.74
N ARG A 98 -8.19 38.04 28.12
CA ARG A 98 -8.40 39.31 28.82
C ARG A 98 -7.99 40.47 27.91
N PRO A 99 -8.94 41.13 27.23
CA PRO A 99 -8.60 42.17 26.26
C PRO A 99 -7.94 43.38 26.90
N ALA A 100 -6.80 43.81 26.35
CA ALA A 100 -6.07 45.00 26.81
C ALA A 100 -6.63 46.31 26.24
N ARG A 101 -7.43 46.23 25.16
CA ARG A 101 -7.99 47.39 24.41
C ARG A 101 -6.90 48.28 23.81
N GLU A 102 -5.88 47.64 23.25
CA GLU A 102 -4.75 48.30 22.60
C GLU A 102 -4.50 47.67 21.23
N PRO A 103 -4.09 48.44 20.21
CA PRO A 103 -3.76 47.89 18.90
C PRO A 103 -2.51 47.00 18.94
N GLY A 104 -2.62 45.79 18.40
CA GLY A 104 -1.50 44.90 18.14
C GLY A 104 -0.93 45.08 16.74
N ARG A 105 0.33 44.67 16.54
CA ARG A 105 0.99 44.64 15.23
C ARG A 105 1.15 43.18 14.80
N TYR A 106 0.62 42.86 13.61
CA TYR A 106 0.54 41.49 13.13
C TYR A 106 1.25 41.34 11.79
N GLU A 107 1.87 40.18 11.59
CA GLU A 107 2.51 39.76 10.36
C GLU A 107 1.64 38.76 9.59
N ARG A 108 1.91 38.64 8.28
CA ARG A 108 1.23 37.63 7.46
C ARG A 108 1.49 36.23 8.02
N GLY A 109 0.40 35.49 8.18
CA GLY A 109 0.37 34.13 8.70
C GLY A 109 0.21 34.05 10.21
N ASP A 110 0.17 35.17 10.94
CA ASP A 110 -0.08 35.14 12.38
C ASP A 110 -1.50 34.64 12.66
N VAL A 111 -1.65 33.85 13.72
CA VAL A 111 -2.93 33.37 14.24
C VAL A 111 -3.12 34.03 15.59
N ILE A 112 -4.22 34.76 15.74
CA ILE A 112 -4.47 35.64 16.87
C ILE A 112 -5.70 35.14 17.61
N LEU A 113 -5.62 35.06 18.93
CA LEU A 113 -6.77 34.87 19.81
C LEU A 113 -7.24 36.25 20.29
N GLY A 114 -8.37 36.68 19.76
CA GLY A 114 -9.00 37.96 20.08
C GLY A 114 -10.48 37.80 20.42
N CYS A 115 -11.13 38.88 20.84
CA CYS A 115 -12.56 38.87 21.14
C CYS A 115 -13.30 40.07 20.54
N GLY A 116 -14.49 39.80 20.00
CA GLY A 116 -15.36 40.83 19.44
C GLY A 116 -16.06 41.60 20.55
N GLY A 117 -15.98 42.93 20.51
CA GLY A 117 -16.62 43.79 21.51
C GLY A 117 -16.02 43.69 22.92
N TYR A 118 -14.78 43.16 23.03
CA TYR A 118 -14.09 42.93 24.30
C TYR A 118 -14.81 41.96 25.25
N ASP A 119 -15.64 41.07 24.70
CA ASP A 119 -16.38 40.04 25.42
C ASP A 119 -15.70 38.67 25.21
N PRO A 120 -15.07 38.06 26.24
CA PRO A 120 -14.41 36.76 26.11
C PRO A 120 -15.35 35.62 25.71
N ALA A 121 -16.67 35.75 25.91
CA ALA A 121 -17.66 34.79 25.41
C ALA A 121 -17.81 34.83 23.87
N ARG A 122 -17.28 35.87 23.21
CA ARG A 122 -17.27 36.09 21.76
C ARG A 122 -15.85 36.16 21.23
N SER A 123 -15.06 35.13 21.51
CA SER A 123 -13.70 35.00 21.04
C SER A 123 -13.60 34.42 19.62
N TYR A 124 -12.50 34.73 18.94
CA TYR A 124 -12.24 34.32 17.57
C TYR A 124 -10.78 33.86 17.40
N LEU A 125 -10.59 32.91 16.48
CA LEU A 125 -9.28 32.64 15.88
C LEU A 125 -9.16 33.49 14.62
N ILE A 126 -8.29 34.48 14.66
CA ILE A 126 -8.14 35.48 13.61
C ILE A 126 -6.83 35.20 12.87
N PHE A 127 -6.93 34.85 11.60
CA PHE A 127 -5.80 34.57 10.73
C PHE A 127 -5.41 35.84 9.97
N SER A 128 -4.17 36.29 10.13
CA SER A 128 -3.64 37.46 9.42
C SER A 128 -3.21 37.12 7.99
N ARG A 129 -3.84 37.77 7.01
CA ARG A 129 -3.54 37.68 5.58
C ARG A 129 -2.36 38.56 5.17
N MET A 130 -2.21 39.71 5.84
CA MET A 130 -1.20 40.71 5.51
C MET A 130 -0.74 41.44 6.76
N ARG A 131 0.48 42.02 6.71
CA ARG A 131 0.98 42.87 7.78
C ARG A 131 0.02 44.04 8.03
N HIS A 132 -0.37 44.25 9.28
CA HIS A 132 -1.25 45.35 9.68
C HIS A 132 -1.15 45.66 11.18
N THR A 133 -1.74 46.77 11.59
CA THR A 133 -1.91 47.16 12.99
C THR A 133 -3.40 47.33 13.25
N ALA A 134 -3.95 46.63 14.24
CA ALA A 134 -5.37 46.68 14.58
C ALA A 134 -5.61 46.25 16.03
N ASP A 135 -6.71 46.70 16.61
CA ASP A 135 -7.21 46.16 17.87
C ASP A 135 -8.20 45.03 17.55
N HIS A 136 -7.80 43.80 17.88
CA HIS A 136 -8.61 42.59 17.72
C HIS A 136 -9.22 42.10 19.04
N GLY A 137 -9.23 42.93 20.09
CA GLY A 137 -9.63 42.54 21.44
C GLY A 137 -8.70 41.47 22.03
N ALA A 138 -7.43 41.53 21.67
CA ALA A 138 -6.40 40.62 22.15
C ALA A 138 -5.87 41.03 23.53
N ALA A 139 -5.12 40.13 24.18
CA ALA A 139 -4.41 40.43 25.42
C ALA A 139 -3.24 41.42 25.18
N ALA A 140 -2.61 41.88 26.26
CA ALA A 140 -1.58 42.93 26.21
C ALA A 140 -0.32 42.55 25.40
N ASP A 141 -0.09 41.25 25.20
CA ASP A 141 0.96 40.70 24.34
C ASP A 141 0.59 40.69 22.83
N GLY A 142 -0.59 41.19 22.48
CA GLY A 142 -1.14 41.16 21.13
C GLY A 142 -1.86 39.85 20.79
N GLY A 143 -1.91 38.86 21.70
CA GLY A 143 -2.69 37.63 21.55
C GLY A 143 -2.31 36.75 20.35
N VAL A 144 -1.10 36.90 19.80
CA VAL A 144 -0.60 35.98 18.76
C VAL A 144 -0.30 34.62 19.39
N ILE A 145 -1.10 33.62 19.04
CA ILE A 145 -1.02 32.27 19.60
C ILE A 145 -0.21 31.31 18.73
N GLY A 146 0.12 31.71 17.50
CA GLY A 146 0.88 30.88 16.58
C GLY A 146 1.01 31.50 15.20
N ARG A 147 1.62 30.73 14.30
CA ARG A 147 1.86 31.15 12.91
C ARG A 147 1.62 30.01 11.94
N VAL A 148 0.91 30.31 10.85
CA VAL A 148 0.76 29.38 9.73
C VAL A 148 2.14 29.11 9.11
N VAL A 149 2.59 27.86 9.13
CA VAL A 149 3.86 27.40 8.55
C VAL A 149 3.65 26.66 7.22
N THR A 150 2.54 25.93 7.08
CA THR A 150 2.12 25.25 5.84
C THR A 150 0.73 25.72 5.44
N GLY A 151 0.48 25.85 4.13
CA GLY A 151 -0.82 26.30 3.63
C GLY A 151 -0.99 27.83 3.64
N ARG A 152 0.07 28.63 3.77
CA ARG A 152 0.01 30.11 3.77
C ARG A 152 -0.73 30.73 2.57
N GLY A 153 -0.67 30.08 1.40
CA GLY A 153 -1.41 30.52 0.21
C GLY A 153 -2.92 30.31 0.31
N LEU A 154 -3.39 29.51 1.28
CA LEU A 154 -4.81 29.29 1.53
C LEU A 154 -5.48 30.51 2.17
N LEU A 155 -4.72 31.31 2.93
CA LEU A 155 -5.21 32.52 3.60
C LEU A 155 -5.91 33.49 2.62
N ASP A 156 -5.45 33.53 1.37
CA ASP A 156 -5.99 34.38 0.30
C ASP A 156 -7.22 33.77 -0.37
N ARG A 157 -7.47 32.47 -0.19
CA ARG A 157 -8.59 31.73 -0.81
C ARG A 157 -9.78 31.53 0.12
N ILE A 158 -9.58 31.62 1.44
CA ILE A 158 -10.65 31.51 2.43
C ILE A 158 -11.72 32.57 2.13
N GLY A 159 -12.98 32.15 2.04
CA GLY A 159 -14.10 32.99 1.62
C GLY A 159 -15.37 32.73 2.40
N THR A 160 -16.42 33.49 2.06
CA THR A 160 -17.73 33.38 2.70
C THR A 160 -18.25 31.95 2.61
N GLY A 161 -18.59 31.36 3.75
CA GLY A 161 -19.10 29.99 3.85
C GLY A 161 -18.06 28.96 4.30
N ASP A 162 -16.78 29.32 4.31
CA ASP A 162 -15.73 28.43 4.80
C ASP A 162 -15.81 28.19 6.30
N ARG A 163 -15.37 27.00 6.70
CA ARG A 163 -15.29 26.58 8.10
C ARG A 163 -14.08 25.70 8.32
N ILE A 164 -13.62 25.69 9.56
CA ILE A 164 -12.69 24.68 10.05
C ILE A 164 -13.52 23.45 10.41
N THR A 165 -13.24 22.32 9.77
CA THR A 165 -13.99 21.06 9.95
C THR A 165 -13.31 20.13 10.95
N ALA A 166 -11.99 20.24 11.10
CA ALA A 166 -11.24 19.52 12.11
C ALA A 166 -10.02 20.34 12.53
N VAL A 167 -9.59 20.11 13.78
CA VAL A 167 -8.30 20.59 14.25
C VAL A 167 -7.53 19.42 14.84
N GLU A 168 -6.43 19.06 14.18
CA GLU A 168 -5.64 17.87 14.47
C GLU A 168 -4.30 18.29 15.05
N ARG A 169 -3.90 17.73 16.20
CA ARG A 169 -2.53 17.89 16.68
C ARG A 169 -1.60 17.16 15.74
N ILE A 170 -0.59 17.85 15.23
CA ILE A 170 0.49 17.16 14.52
C ILE A 170 1.47 16.76 15.59
N LEU A 171 1.67 15.47 15.84
CA LEU A 171 2.74 15.04 16.75
C LEU A 171 4.09 15.27 16.05
N ARG A 172 4.83 16.32 16.42
CA ARG A 172 6.25 16.39 16.10
C ARG A 172 6.93 15.25 16.84
N ARG A 173 7.57 14.34 16.08
CA ARG A 173 8.54 13.34 16.55
C ARG A 173 8.17 12.66 17.87
N ALA A 174 7.63 11.44 17.78
CA ALA A 174 8.33 10.39 18.52
C ALA A 174 9.73 10.36 17.90
N ASP A 175 10.67 11.00 18.58
CA ASP A 175 12.04 11.08 18.17
C ASP A 175 12.52 9.63 17.96
N ARG A 176 13.20 9.33 16.85
CA ARG A 176 13.68 7.95 16.57
C ARG A 176 14.51 7.37 17.71
N SER A 177 14.94 8.18 18.68
CA SER A 177 15.58 7.76 19.93
C SER A 177 14.68 6.92 20.85
N HIS A 178 13.36 7.05 20.77
CA HIS A 178 12.42 6.32 21.64
C HIS A 178 11.78 5.11 20.96
N ALA A 179 12.01 4.90 19.66
CA ALA A 179 11.45 3.79 18.91
C ALA A 179 12.55 2.98 18.25
N VAL A 180 12.55 1.67 18.49
CA VAL A 180 13.44 0.71 17.84
C VAL A 180 12.60 -0.19 16.96
N VAL A 181 12.97 -0.28 15.67
CA VAL A 181 12.47 -1.33 14.78
C VAL A 181 13.44 -2.49 14.84
N THR A 182 12.97 -3.65 15.30
CA THR A 182 13.83 -4.81 15.53
C THR A 182 13.17 -6.10 15.07
N ARG A 183 14.01 -7.05 14.67
CA ARG A 183 13.66 -8.47 14.46
C ARG A 183 14.10 -9.34 15.63
N ASP A 184 14.92 -8.80 16.52
CA ASP A 184 15.49 -9.51 17.65
C ASP A 184 14.40 -9.98 18.60
N GLY A 185 14.18 -11.30 18.67
CA GLY A 185 13.23 -11.90 19.59
C GLY A 185 13.70 -11.86 21.05
N ASP A 186 14.99 -11.61 21.28
CA ASP A 186 15.57 -11.48 22.61
C ASP A 186 15.53 -10.05 23.16
N PHE A 187 14.94 -9.11 22.40
CA PHE A 187 14.78 -7.73 22.84
C PHE A 187 14.04 -7.68 24.19
N PRO A 188 14.65 -7.12 25.24
CA PRO A 188 14.04 -7.06 26.56
C PRO A 188 12.87 -6.07 26.58
N LEU A 189 11.74 -6.47 27.15
CA LEU A 189 10.60 -5.58 27.34
C LEU A 189 10.72 -4.87 28.69
N GLU A 190 10.26 -3.62 28.72
CA GLU A 190 10.19 -2.79 29.92
C GLU A 190 8.74 -2.34 30.14
N ASP A 191 8.41 -2.00 31.38
CA ASP A 191 7.09 -1.49 31.75
C ASP A 191 6.73 -0.22 30.95
N GLY A 192 5.50 -0.14 30.47
CA GLY A 192 4.99 0.98 29.70
C GLY A 192 5.43 1.01 28.24
N MET A 193 6.22 0.05 27.75
CA MET A 193 6.55 -0.04 26.33
C MET A 193 5.29 -0.29 25.48
N GLN A 194 5.27 0.27 24.27
CA GLN A 194 4.32 -0.08 23.22
C GLN A 194 5.02 -0.94 22.17
N VAL A 195 4.39 -2.06 21.80
CA VAL A 195 4.86 -2.98 20.78
C VAL A 195 3.84 -2.98 19.65
N VAL A 196 4.28 -2.64 18.43
CA VAL A 196 3.44 -2.68 17.21
C VAL A 196 3.99 -3.75 16.29
N SER A 197 3.23 -4.83 16.14
CA SER A 197 3.73 -6.07 15.51
C SER A 197 3.29 -6.25 14.06
N TYR A 198 2.25 -5.54 13.62
CA TYR A 198 1.75 -5.61 12.25
C TYR A 198 1.12 -4.30 11.79
N VAL A 199 0.96 -4.17 10.47
CA VAL A 199 0.22 -3.10 9.79
C VAL A 199 -1.10 -3.67 9.31
N GLU A 200 -2.19 -2.95 9.51
CA GLU A 200 -3.50 -3.28 8.92
C GLU A 200 -3.91 -2.17 7.96
N ALA A 201 -4.30 -2.54 6.75
CA ALA A 201 -4.73 -1.63 5.71
C ALA A 201 -6.15 -1.96 5.25
N ALA A 202 -7.08 -1.02 5.44
CA ALA A 202 -8.38 -1.09 4.80
C ALA A 202 -8.24 -0.72 3.33
N VAL A 203 -8.75 -1.53 2.40
CA VAL A 203 -8.66 -1.23 0.98
C VAL A 203 -9.67 -0.17 0.54
N GLN A 204 -9.30 0.60 -0.47
CA GLN A 204 -10.19 1.60 -1.08
C GLN A 204 -11.41 0.90 -1.71
N GLY A 205 -12.61 1.42 -1.43
CA GLY A 205 -13.86 0.89 -1.99
C GLY A 205 -14.48 -0.25 -1.18
N TRP A 206 -13.89 -0.62 -0.04
CA TRP A 206 -14.49 -1.58 0.89
C TRP A 206 -15.07 -0.88 2.13
N GLU A 207 -16.39 -0.94 2.29
CA GLU A 207 -17.09 -0.54 3.50
C GLU A 207 -18.12 -1.61 3.89
N SER A 208 -18.35 -1.79 5.20
CA SER A 208 -19.29 -2.81 5.68
C SER A 208 -20.70 -2.59 5.10
N GLY A 209 -21.10 -3.43 4.14
CA GLY A 209 -22.41 -3.39 3.48
C GLY A 209 -22.45 -2.61 2.16
N ASN A 210 -21.34 -2.03 1.70
CA ASN A 210 -21.25 -1.40 0.38
C ASN A 210 -19.84 -1.57 -0.22
N VAL A 211 -19.76 -2.10 -1.44
CA VAL A 211 -18.50 -2.34 -2.14
C VAL A 211 -18.47 -1.50 -3.41
N ASP A 212 -17.60 -0.50 -3.44
CA ASP A 212 -17.32 0.31 -4.62
C ASP A 212 -16.20 -0.34 -5.45
N THR A 213 -16.53 -0.68 -6.70
CA THR A 213 -15.60 -1.33 -7.64
C THR A 213 -14.84 -0.34 -8.52
N GLY A 214 -15.01 0.97 -8.33
CA GLY A 214 -14.39 2.02 -9.13
C GLY A 214 -12.86 1.97 -9.17
N ALA A 215 -12.22 1.43 -8.13
CA ALA A 215 -10.77 1.24 -8.02
C ALA A 215 -10.32 -0.24 -8.03
N ALA A 216 -11.17 -1.15 -8.51
CA ALA A 216 -10.97 -2.58 -8.32
C ALA A 216 -9.66 -3.12 -8.91
N ARG A 217 -9.18 -2.61 -10.04
CA ARG A 217 -7.95 -3.12 -10.68
C ARG A 217 -6.70 -2.65 -9.97
N SER A 218 -6.68 -1.39 -9.53
CA SER A 218 -5.58 -0.83 -8.76
C SER A 218 -5.50 -1.43 -7.35
N VAL A 219 -6.65 -1.70 -6.73
CA VAL A 219 -6.74 -2.45 -5.46
C VAL A 219 -6.28 -3.89 -5.63
N GLU A 220 -6.65 -4.59 -6.70
CA GLU A 220 -6.20 -5.97 -6.95
C GLU A 220 -4.67 -6.07 -7.04
N HIS A 221 -4.00 -5.06 -7.62
CA HIS A 221 -2.54 -4.98 -7.64
C HIS A 221 -1.95 -4.82 -6.23
N PHE A 222 -2.55 -3.99 -5.38
CA PHE A 222 -2.13 -3.86 -3.99
C PHE A 222 -2.32 -5.17 -3.22
N LEU A 223 -3.50 -5.79 -3.33
CA LEU A 223 -3.80 -7.07 -2.70
C LEU A 223 -2.84 -8.18 -3.14
N LEU A 224 -2.46 -8.22 -4.42
CA LEU A 224 -1.42 -9.11 -4.92
C LEU A 224 -0.07 -8.86 -4.26
N SER A 225 0.32 -7.58 -4.08
CA SER A 225 1.62 -7.23 -3.48
C SER A 225 1.74 -7.66 -2.01
N VAL A 226 0.63 -7.73 -1.29
CA VAL A 226 0.61 -8.10 0.13
C VAL A 226 0.02 -9.50 0.39
N LYS A 227 -0.20 -10.31 -0.65
CA LYS A 227 -0.90 -11.60 -0.54
C LYS A 227 -0.24 -12.59 0.44
N GLU A 228 1.07 -12.48 0.63
CA GLU A 228 1.86 -13.32 1.53
C GLU A 228 1.98 -12.71 2.93
N GLY A 229 1.15 -11.70 3.26
CA GLY A 229 1.15 -11.02 4.55
C GLY A 229 2.39 -10.17 4.82
N ARG A 230 3.13 -9.78 3.77
CA ARG A 230 4.42 -9.09 3.87
C ARG A 230 4.48 -7.82 3.05
N PHE A 231 5.13 -6.80 3.59
CA PHE A 231 5.48 -5.56 2.90
C PHE A 231 6.99 -5.35 2.98
N GLN A 232 7.69 -5.38 1.85
CA GLN A 232 9.14 -5.22 1.81
C GLN A 232 9.50 -3.74 1.64
N VAL A 233 10.15 -3.15 2.63
CA VAL A 233 10.57 -1.75 2.55
C VAL A 233 11.81 -1.64 1.67
N GLY A 234 11.61 -1.47 0.37
CA GLY A 234 12.67 -1.27 -0.61
C GLY A 234 13.26 0.15 -0.58
N ARG A 235 12.53 1.13 -0.03
CA ARG A 235 13.04 2.48 0.25
C ARG A 235 12.25 3.11 1.38
N SER A 236 12.95 3.83 2.26
CA SER A 236 12.33 4.66 3.30
C SER A 236 12.73 6.13 3.11
N THR A 237 11.78 7.05 3.28
CA THR A 237 11.98 8.50 3.17
C THR A 237 11.30 9.22 4.33
N SER A 238 11.43 10.54 4.40
CA SER A 238 10.78 11.33 5.46
C SER A 238 9.24 11.35 5.39
N THR A 239 8.65 11.00 4.24
CA THR A 239 7.19 11.13 4.02
C THR A 239 6.48 9.80 3.73
N HIS A 240 7.23 8.75 3.39
CA HIS A 240 6.67 7.46 2.97
C HIS A 240 7.73 6.36 2.94
N VAL A 241 7.25 5.12 3.00
CA VAL A 241 8.00 3.91 2.63
C VAL A 241 7.47 3.34 1.31
N VAL A 242 8.31 2.59 0.60
CA VAL A 242 8.00 2.03 -0.72
C VAL A 242 8.34 0.55 -0.78
N ASP A 243 7.42 -0.23 -1.31
CA ASP A 243 7.67 -1.57 -1.82
C ASP A 243 7.73 -1.54 -3.35
N THR A 244 8.80 -2.11 -3.91
CA THR A 244 9.06 -2.15 -5.35
C THR A 244 9.12 -3.57 -5.92
N HIS A 245 8.79 -4.63 -5.17
CA HIS A 245 9.02 -6.01 -5.64
C HIS A 245 8.20 -6.39 -6.87
N LEU A 246 7.02 -5.78 -7.09
CA LEU A 246 6.22 -5.98 -8.32
C LEU A 246 6.57 -5.02 -9.46
N VAL A 247 7.55 -4.13 -9.29
CA VAL A 247 7.95 -3.17 -10.33
C VAL A 247 8.73 -3.87 -11.46
N PRO A 248 8.46 -3.52 -12.74
CA PRO A 248 7.38 -2.65 -13.20
C PRO A 248 6.04 -3.39 -13.29
N ALA A 249 4.95 -2.68 -13.02
CA ALA A 249 3.60 -3.13 -13.32
C ALA A 249 2.76 -2.02 -13.95
N LYS A 250 1.82 -2.40 -14.81
CA LYS A 250 0.85 -1.49 -15.42
C LYS A 250 -0.39 -1.43 -14.55
N VAL A 251 -0.56 -0.31 -13.85
CA VAL A 251 -1.68 -0.11 -12.92
C VAL A 251 -2.47 1.12 -13.36
N PRO A 252 -3.80 1.02 -13.54
CA PRO A 252 -4.61 2.16 -13.96
C PRO A 252 -4.71 3.20 -12.84
N LEU A 253 -4.87 4.48 -13.23
CA LEU A 253 -5.26 5.55 -12.33
C LEU A 253 -6.78 5.55 -12.20
N GLU A 254 -7.29 4.96 -11.12
CA GLU A 254 -8.74 4.79 -10.92
C GLU A 254 -9.29 5.71 -9.83
N PHE A 255 -8.49 5.98 -8.78
CA PHE A 255 -8.90 6.86 -7.69
C PHE A 255 -7.82 7.90 -7.36
N SER A 256 -8.13 9.16 -7.67
CA SER A 256 -7.30 10.31 -7.28
C SER A 256 -7.78 10.86 -5.96
N GLY A 257 -6.99 10.66 -4.90
CA GLY A 257 -7.27 11.17 -3.55
C GLY A 257 -6.08 11.89 -2.93
N PRO A 258 -6.29 12.55 -1.78
CA PRO A 258 -5.19 13.11 -0.99
C PRO A 258 -4.29 11.98 -0.47
N ARG A 259 -2.99 12.25 -0.35
CA ARG A 259 -2.00 11.30 0.17
C ARG A 259 -1.71 11.67 1.63
N LEU A 260 -2.70 11.43 2.49
CA LEU A 260 -2.62 11.72 3.92
C LEU A 260 -1.73 10.68 4.64
N GLU A 261 -1.45 10.90 5.93
CA GLU A 261 -0.80 9.87 6.73
C GLU A 261 -1.62 8.58 6.72
N GLY A 262 -0.94 7.45 6.59
CA GLY A 262 -1.52 6.13 6.42
C GLY A 262 -2.06 5.84 5.02
N ALA A 263 -2.10 6.80 4.10
CA ALA A 263 -2.60 6.54 2.75
C ALA A 263 -1.70 5.50 2.05
N VAL A 264 -2.34 4.48 1.48
CA VAL A 264 -1.69 3.48 0.63
C VAL A 264 -1.96 3.83 -0.82
N THR A 265 -0.91 3.97 -1.62
CA THR A 265 -1.06 4.30 -3.04
C THR A 265 -0.21 3.41 -3.92
N VAL A 266 -0.63 3.24 -5.17
CA VAL A 266 0.17 2.61 -6.20
C VAL A 266 0.58 3.66 -7.23
N ARG A 267 1.85 3.64 -7.62
CA ARG A 267 2.34 4.51 -8.68
C ARG A 267 1.89 3.99 -10.04
N THR A 268 1.21 4.83 -10.83
CA THR A 268 0.59 4.46 -12.11
C THR A 268 1.44 4.89 -13.32
N ALA A 269 2.40 5.80 -13.14
CA ALA A 269 3.22 6.32 -14.22
C ALA A 269 4.65 6.71 -13.80
N GLY A 270 5.55 6.70 -14.77
CA GLY A 270 6.95 7.08 -14.62
C GLY A 270 7.83 5.96 -14.05
N LYS A 271 9.01 6.33 -13.54
CA LYS A 271 9.95 5.40 -12.91
C LYS A 271 9.28 4.71 -11.71
N SER A 272 9.37 3.39 -11.63
CA SER A 272 8.74 2.57 -10.58
C SER A 272 7.21 2.50 -10.65
N SER A 273 6.62 2.56 -11.85
CA SER A 273 5.20 2.18 -12.03
C SER A 273 4.94 0.78 -11.44
N GLY A 274 3.88 0.64 -10.67
CA GLY A 274 3.54 -0.57 -9.91
C GLY A 274 4.08 -0.61 -8.48
N ALA A 275 4.93 0.34 -8.07
CA ALA A 275 5.40 0.40 -6.69
C ALA A 275 4.26 0.81 -5.74
N VAL A 276 4.24 0.20 -4.55
CA VAL A 276 3.27 0.46 -3.49
C VAL A 276 3.92 1.37 -2.46
N TYR A 277 3.20 2.43 -2.07
CA TYR A 277 3.65 3.45 -1.15
C TYR A 277 2.73 3.47 0.06
N ILE A 278 3.30 3.56 1.25
CA ILE A 278 2.56 3.89 2.46
C ILE A 278 3.09 5.21 3.00
N TYR A 279 2.23 6.23 3.05
CA TYR A 279 2.61 7.56 3.50
C TYR A 279 2.62 7.66 5.02
N THR A 280 3.69 8.20 5.56
CA THR A 280 3.86 8.47 7.00
C THR A 280 3.61 9.94 7.32
N GLN A 281 3.38 10.76 6.29
CA GLN A 281 3.04 12.17 6.40
C GLN A 281 2.11 12.58 5.26
N GLY A 282 1.26 13.58 5.52
CA GLY A 282 0.39 14.15 4.49
C GLY A 282 1.19 14.89 3.42
N VAL A 283 0.96 14.53 2.15
CA VAL A 283 1.51 15.23 0.98
C VAL A 283 0.40 15.49 -0.05
N SER A 284 0.60 16.48 -0.92
CA SER A 284 -0.34 16.83 -1.99
C SER A 284 -0.66 15.63 -2.88
N ALA A 285 -1.87 15.56 -3.45
CA ALA A 285 -2.22 14.55 -4.45
C ALA A 285 -1.24 14.56 -5.64
N SER A 286 -1.10 13.42 -6.32
CA SER A 286 -0.25 13.28 -7.51
C SER A 286 -1.01 12.58 -8.63
N ALA A 287 -0.96 13.13 -9.84
CA ALA A 287 -1.55 12.50 -11.02
C ALA A 287 -0.85 11.18 -11.45
N ALA A 288 0.27 10.82 -10.81
CA ALA A 288 0.99 9.57 -11.05
C ALA A 288 0.72 8.50 -9.99
N HIS A 289 -0.23 8.72 -9.06
CA HIS A 289 -0.57 7.81 -7.98
C HIS A 289 -2.09 7.61 -7.90
N THR A 290 -2.51 6.37 -7.72
CA THR A 290 -3.89 5.99 -7.37
C THR A 290 -3.93 5.55 -5.91
N VAL A 291 -4.92 6.01 -5.14
CA VAL A 291 -5.10 5.54 -3.75
C VAL A 291 -5.79 4.18 -3.79
N VAL A 292 -5.28 3.24 -3.01
CA VAL A 292 -5.73 1.84 -2.97
C VAL A 292 -6.11 1.37 -1.57
N GLY A 293 -5.86 2.20 -0.56
CA GLY A 293 -6.24 1.89 0.81
C GLY A 293 -5.73 2.91 1.81
N GLN A 294 -5.96 2.61 3.08
CA GLN A 294 -5.58 3.41 4.23
C GLN A 294 -5.12 2.48 5.35
N VAL A 295 -3.98 2.79 5.97
CA VAL A 295 -3.52 2.13 7.19
C VAL A 295 -4.48 2.50 8.32
N VAL A 296 -5.06 1.49 8.95
CA VAL A 296 -5.98 1.60 10.09
C VAL A 296 -5.35 1.11 11.39
N HIS A 297 -4.25 0.35 11.31
CA HIS A 297 -3.45 -0.07 12.46
C HIS A 297 -1.96 -0.12 12.11
N GLY A 298 -1.11 0.20 13.07
CA GLY A 298 0.34 0.03 12.99
C GLY A 298 1.08 1.07 12.13
N ILE A 299 0.54 2.29 12.04
CA ILE A 299 1.21 3.40 11.34
C ILE A 299 2.59 3.71 11.94
N GLU A 300 2.77 3.48 13.24
CA GLU A 300 4.04 3.67 13.94
C GLU A 300 5.12 2.72 13.41
N LEU A 301 4.77 1.46 13.13
CA LEU A 301 5.70 0.50 12.54
C LEU A 301 6.17 0.98 11.16
N VAL A 302 5.25 1.45 10.33
CA VAL A 302 5.58 2.04 9.02
C VAL A 302 6.45 3.29 9.17
N ARG A 303 6.14 4.15 10.15
CA ARG A 303 6.83 5.42 10.39
C ARG A 303 8.31 5.24 10.72
N PHE A 304 8.65 4.20 11.48
CA PHE A 304 10.03 3.98 11.92
C PHE A 304 10.82 3.03 11.01
N ALA A 305 10.14 2.27 10.15
CA ALA A 305 10.77 1.30 9.26
C ALA A 305 11.84 1.92 8.35
N GLY A 306 12.97 1.22 8.26
CA GLY A 306 14.10 1.50 7.39
C GLY A 306 14.09 0.68 6.11
N GLU A 307 15.00 1.03 5.20
CA GLU A 307 15.26 0.20 4.02
C GLU A 307 15.75 -1.18 4.43
N GLY A 308 15.18 -2.23 3.83
CA GLY A 308 15.46 -3.62 4.15
C GLY A 308 14.59 -4.22 5.26
N ASP A 309 13.75 -3.44 5.93
CA ASP A 309 12.73 -3.97 6.84
C ASP A 309 11.66 -4.78 6.11
N LEU A 310 11.11 -5.78 6.79
CA LEU A 310 10.02 -6.60 6.30
C LEU A 310 8.88 -6.49 7.31
N LEU A 311 7.78 -5.89 6.91
CA LEU A 311 6.66 -5.64 7.82
C LEU A 311 5.59 -6.72 7.63
N ALA A 312 5.03 -7.23 8.72
CA ALA A 312 3.80 -8.00 8.66
C ALA A 312 2.67 -7.03 8.29
N ILE A 313 1.95 -7.30 7.19
CA ILE A 313 0.84 -6.46 6.73
C ILE A 313 -0.38 -7.33 6.46
N ARG A 314 -1.56 -6.82 6.81
CA ARG A 314 -2.85 -7.44 6.53
C ARG A 314 -3.71 -6.42 5.79
N ALA A 315 -4.29 -6.83 4.67
CA ALA A 315 -5.25 -6.02 3.94
C ALA A 315 -6.66 -6.54 4.23
N GLU A 316 -7.61 -5.61 4.41
CA GLU A 316 -9.02 -5.95 4.62
C GLU A 316 -9.88 -5.35 3.49
N PRO A 317 -10.58 -6.20 2.70
CA PRO A 317 -10.51 -7.65 2.68
C PRO A 317 -9.19 -8.15 2.12
N GLU A 318 -8.85 -9.40 2.46
CA GLU A 318 -7.77 -10.13 1.78
C GLU A 318 -8.14 -10.43 0.32
N LYS A 319 -7.11 -10.68 -0.50
CA LYS A 319 -7.28 -11.05 -1.92
C LYS A 319 -8.20 -12.28 -2.06
N PHE A 320 -9.19 -12.16 -2.93
CA PHE A 320 -10.05 -13.29 -3.33
C PHE A 320 -9.59 -13.82 -4.70
N ASP A 321 -8.88 -14.95 -4.69
CA ASP A 321 -8.39 -15.60 -5.90
C ASP A 321 -8.48 -17.11 -5.75
N LEU A 322 -9.22 -17.72 -6.66
CA LEU A 322 -9.45 -19.16 -6.67
C LEU A 322 -8.59 -19.88 -7.72
N ILE A 323 -7.88 -19.14 -8.58
CA ILE A 323 -7.12 -19.72 -9.69
C ILE A 323 -5.92 -20.49 -9.13
N GLY A 324 -5.92 -21.81 -9.38
CA GLY A 324 -4.92 -22.76 -8.91
C GLY A 324 -5.41 -23.73 -7.84
N PHE A 325 -6.55 -23.46 -7.20
CA PHE A 325 -7.16 -24.38 -6.24
C PHE A 325 -7.85 -25.56 -6.92
N ALA A 326 -7.94 -26.67 -6.19
CA ALA A 326 -8.89 -27.71 -6.53
C ALA A 326 -10.32 -27.16 -6.42
N LEU A 327 -11.25 -27.64 -7.24
CA LEU A 327 -12.64 -27.13 -7.23
C LEU A 327 -13.28 -27.22 -5.84
N ALA A 328 -13.05 -28.33 -5.11
CA ALA A 328 -13.55 -28.51 -3.74
C ALA A 328 -12.96 -27.49 -2.74
N GLU A 329 -11.67 -27.15 -2.88
CA GLU A 329 -11.03 -26.12 -2.05
C GLU A 329 -11.57 -24.73 -2.37
N ALA A 330 -11.78 -24.44 -3.65
CA ALA A 330 -12.35 -23.19 -4.12
C ALA A 330 -13.78 -22.99 -3.61
N GLU A 331 -14.61 -24.05 -3.60
CA GLU A 331 -15.95 -24.06 -3.00
C GLU A 331 -15.90 -23.74 -1.50
N ALA A 332 -14.97 -24.35 -0.76
CA ALA A 332 -14.79 -24.09 0.67
C ALA A 332 -14.33 -22.64 0.96
N VAL A 333 -13.44 -22.09 0.13
CA VAL A 333 -12.98 -20.69 0.25
C VAL A 333 -14.13 -19.72 -0.06
N ALA A 334 -14.88 -19.94 -1.14
CA ALA A 334 -16.01 -19.12 -1.51
C ALA A 334 -17.10 -19.12 -0.42
N ALA A 335 -17.45 -20.31 0.11
CA ALA A 335 -18.42 -20.46 1.19
C ALA A 335 -18.01 -19.71 2.47
N ARG A 336 -16.72 -19.81 2.89
CA ARG A 336 -16.20 -19.06 4.06
C ARG A 336 -16.28 -17.55 3.90
N ARG A 337 -16.23 -17.05 2.66
CA ARG A 337 -16.34 -15.63 2.33
C ARG A 337 -17.78 -15.19 2.03
N GLY A 338 -18.77 -16.09 2.12
CA GLY A 338 -20.16 -15.80 1.78
C GLY A 338 -20.39 -15.55 0.29
N VAL A 339 -19.51 -16.05 -0.58
CA VAL A 339 -19.58 -15.89 -2.04
C VAL A 339 -20.18 -17.16 -2.66
N THR A 340 -21.17 -16.98 -3.53
CA THR A 340 -21.76 -18.10 -4.30
C THR A 340 -20.83 -18.49 -5.45
N LEU A 341 -20.35 -19.74 -5.47
CA LEU A 341 -19.53 -20.25 -6.57
C LEU A 341 -20.39 -21.01 -7.59
N THR A 342 -20.16 -20.75 -8.89
CA THR A 342 -20.70 -21.55 -10.00
C THR A 342 -19.57 -22.05 -10.88
N SER A 343 -19.44 -23.36 -11.06
CA SER A 343 -18.47 -23.94 -11.98
C SER A 343 -19.06 -24.16 -13.38
N ASP A 344 -18.19 -24.23 -14.37
CA ASP A 344 -18.54 -24.63 -15.74
C ASP A 344 -18.87 -26.12 -15.88
N GLU A 345 -18.20 -26.97 -15.10
CA GLU A 345 -18.47 -28.40 -15.00
C GLU A 345 -18.60 -28.85 -13.54
N THR A 346 -19.36 -29.92 -13.30
CA THR A 346 -19.56 -30.51 -11.97
C THR A 346 -18.96 -31.91 -11.90
N GLY A 347 -18.35 -32.23 -10.74
CA GLY A 347 -17.80 -33.54 -10.45
C GLY A 347 -16.34 -33.76 -10.90
N GLY A 348 -15.69 -34.74 -10.27
CA GLY A 348 -14.30 -35.11 -10.52
C GLY A 348 -13.26 -34.22 -9.80
N ASP A 349 -12.01 -34.68 -9.78
CA ASP A 349 -10.86 -33.86 -9.38
C ASP A 349 -10.59 -32.87 -10.52
N ARG A 350 -10.63 -31.57 -10.23
CA ARG A 350 -10.53 -30.47 -11.20
C ARG A 350 -9.82 -29.28 -10.59
N VAL A 351 -9.07 -28.55 -11.40
CA VAL A 351 -8.32 -27.36 -11.01
C VAL A 351 -8.97 -26.12 -11.60
N VAL A 352 -9.14 -25.07 -10.80
CA VAL A 352 -9.64 -23.77 -11.26
C VAL A 352 -8.55 -23.07 -12.07
N VAL A 353 -8.87 -22.75 -13.32
CA VAL A 353 -7.95 -22.07 -14.25
C VAL A 353 -8.42 -20.68 -14.67
N GLY A 354 -9.60 -20.27 -14.21
CA GLY A 354 -10.14 -18.94 -14.47
C GLY A 354 -11.29 -18.62 -13.52
N GLN A 355 -11.49 -17.32 -13.27
CA GLN A 355 -12.59 -16.81 -12.47
C GLN A 355 -13.19 -15.55 -13.11
N THR A 356 -14.47 -15.30 -12.87
CA THR A 356 -15.18 -14.08 -13.27
C THR A 356 -16.23 -13.74 -12.21
N PRO A 357 -16.27 -12.52 -11.65
CA PRO A 357 -15.37 -11.39 -11.90
C PRO A 357 -13.89 -11.65 -11.59
N ALA A 358 -13.00 -10.81 -12.13
CA ALA A 358 -11.56 -11.03 -12.04
C ALA A 358 -10.97 -10.50 -10.73
N THR A 359 -11.53 -9.43 -10.20
CA THR A 359 -10.99 -8.73 -9.03
C THR A 359 -11.78 -9.03 -7.76
N THR A 360 -11.08 -8.92 -6.62
CA THR A 360 -11.63 -9.14 -5.28
C THR A 360 -12.87 -8.29 -5.01
N LEU A 361 -12.80 -6.98 -5.28
CA LEU A 361 -13.93 -6.07 -5.03
C LEU A 361 -15.14 -6.40 -5.91
N GLU A 362 -14.93 -6.76 -7.18
CA GLU A 362 -16.06 -7.12 -8.05
C GLU A 362 -16.73 -8.43 -7.60
N VAL A 363 -15.96 -9.42 -7.14
CA VAL A 363 -16.51 -10.67 -6.59
C VAL A 363 -17.33 -10.40 -5.34
N LEU A 364 -16.81 -9.60 -4.41
CA LEU A 364 -17.49 -9.28 -3.16
C LEU A 364 -18.74 -8.41 -3.41
N ALA A 365 -18.68 -7.46 -4.33
CA ALA A 365 -19.83 -6.66 -4.74
C ALA A 365 -20.93 -7.51 -5.38
N ALA A 366 -20.56 -8.50 -6.20
CA ALA A 366 -21.52 -9.40 -6.84
C ALA A 366 -22.07 -10.47 -5.88
N GLY A 367 -21.34 -10.81 -4.81
CA GLY A 367 -21.65 -11.93 -3.93
C GLY A 367 -21.57 -13.29 -4.61
N ALA A 368 -20.99 -13.35 -5.82
CA ALA A 368 -20.91 -14.55 -6.63
C ALA A 368 -19.67 -14.56 -7.54
N VAL A 369 -19.18 -15.75 -7.84
CA VAL A 369 -18.05 -15.99 -8.75
C VAL A 369 -18.33 -17.18 -9.64
N LYS A 370 -18.05 -17.03 -10.94
CA LYS A 370 -18.06 -18.13 -11.90
C LYS A 370 -16.63 -18.59 -12.14
N VAL A 371 -16.38 -19.90 -12.06
CA VAL A 371 -15.05 -20.48 -12.29
C VAL A 371 -15.03 -21.32 -13.56
N THR A 372 -13.90 -21.29 -14.26
CA THR A 372 -13.56 -22.20 -15.35
C THR A 372 -12.56 -23.22 -14.83
N THR A 373 -12.80 -24.49 -15.14
CA THR A 373 -12.04 -25.60 -14.55
C THR A 373 -11.51 -26.55 -15.60
N GLU A 374 -10.38 -27.19 -15.30
CA GLU A 374 -9.73 -28.18 -16.17
C GLU A 374 -9.36 -29.43 -15.36
N PRO A 375 -9.28 -30.62 -15.99
CA PRO A 375 -8.79 -31.80 -15.31
C PRO A 375 -7.31 -31.62 -14.90
N PRO A 376 -6.84 -32.26 -13.81
CA PRO A 376 -5.46 -32.17 -13.36
C PRO A 376 -4.41 -32.56 -14.41
N GLY A 377 -4.78 -33.45 -15.34
CA GLY A 377 -3.95 -33.84 -16.48
C GLY A 377 -3.70 -32.71 -17.49
N ALA A 378 -4.53 -31.66 -17.50
CA ALA A 378 -4.36 -30.49 -18.36
C ALA A 378 -3.52 -29.36 -17.72
N VAL A 379 -3.16 -29.49 -16.44
CA VAL A 379 -2.29 -28.55 -15.72
C VAL A 379 -0.90 -29.15 -15.53
N ILE A 380 0.10 -28.51 -16.12
CA ILE A 380 1.49 -28.98 -16.12
C ILE A 380 2.26 -28.35 -14.98
N SER A 381 2.92 -29.18 -14.18
CA SER A 381 3.86 -28.72 -13.16
C SER A 381 5.22 -28.38 -13.77
N ILE A 382 5.75 -27.21 -13.44
CA ILE A 382 7.05 -26.70 -13.90
C ILE A 382 7.89 -26.19 -12.73
N THR A 383 9.20 -26.14 -12.93
CA THR A 383 10.15 -25.39 -12.08
C THR A 383 10.73 -24.23 -12.88
N LEU A 384 11.12 -23.15 -12.23
CA LEU A 384 11.73 -21.98 -12.86
C LEU A 384 13.09 -21.65 -12.24
N ASP A 385 14.10 -21.42 -13.09
CA ASP A 385 15.48 -21.15 -12.69
C ASP A 385 15.72 -19.65 -12.46
N GLU A 386 15.08 -19.09 -11.44
CA GLU A 386 15.16 -17.64 -11.15
C GLU A 386 16.59 -17.17 -10.82
N ALA A 387 17.43 -18.04 -10.25
CA ALA A 387 18.83 -17.72 -9.96
C ALA A 387 19.69 -17.55 -11.22
N ALA A 388 19.41 -18.32 -12.28
CA ALA A 388 20.19 -18.32 -13.51
C ALA A 388 19.60 -17.39 -14.58
N ALA A 389 18.28 -17.26 -14.63
CA ALA A 389 17.55 -16.48 -15.63
C ALA A 389 16.48 -15.53 -15.05
N PRO A 390 16.83 -14.63 -14.11
CA PRO A 390 15.86 -13.82 -13.39
C PRO A 390 14.97 -12.95 -14.29
N ARG A 391 15.55 -12.37 -15.37
CA ARG A 391 14.79 -11.48 -16.27
C ARG A 391 13.83 -12.26 -17.15
N SER A 392 14.29 -13.36 -17.72
CA SER A 392 13.49 -14.23 -18.60
C SER A 392 12.38 -14.92 -17.82
N VAL A 393 12.65 -15.38 -16.61
CA VAL A 393 11.63 -15.93 -15.68
C VAL A 393 10.60 -14.87 -15.31
N THR A 394 11.01 -13.63 -15.03
CA THR A 394 10.06 -12.53 -14.76
C THR A 394 9.15 -12.27 -15.96
N ILE A 395 9.69 -12.23 -17.18
CA ILE A 395 8.91 -12.06 -18.41
C ILE A 395 7.95 -13.24 -18.61
N PHE A 396 8.40 -14.46 -18.37
CA PHE A 396 7.56 -15.65 -18.46
C PHE A 396 6.40 -15.61 -17.47
N ARG A 397 6.65 -15.27 -16.20
CA ARG A 397 5.59 -15.17 -15.17
C ARG A 397 4.57 -14.09 -15.50
N GLU A 398 5.01 -12.93 -16.00
CA GLU A 398 4.12 -11.86 -16.45
C GLU A 398 3.27 -12.31 -17.65
N ALA A 399 3.90 -12.90 -18.67
CA ALA A 399 3.23 -13.23 -19.93
C ALA A 399 2.27 -14.42 -19.84
N THR A 400 2.47 -15.30 -18.87
CA THR A 400 1.59 -16.44 -18.58
C THR A 400 0.54 -16.12 -17.51
N GLY A 401 0.74 -15.08 -16.70
CA GLY A 401 -0.13 -14.77 -15.56
C GLY A 401 0.28 -15.45 -14.25
N LEU A 402 1.36 -16.25 -14.23
CA LEU A 402 1.93 -16.83 -13.00
C LEU A 402 2.40 -15.77 -11.99
N LYS A 403 2.59 -14.52 -12.43
CA LYS A 403 2.85 -13.39 -11.52
C LYS A 403 1.63 -13.06 -10.65
N HIS A 404 0.42 -13.28 -11.17
CA HIS A 404 -0.84 -12.87 -10.54
C HIS A 404 -1.56 -14.04 -9.86
N HIS A 405 -1.42 -15.25 -10.39
CA HIS A 405 -2.14 -16.46 -10.01
C HIS A 405 -1.19 -17.65 -9.88
N ASP A 406 -1.61 -18.70 -9.18
CA ASP A 406 -0.80 -19.92 -9.03
C ASP A 406 -0.82 -20.80 -10.29
N VAL A 407 -1.79 -20.57 -11.20
CA VAL A 407 -1.85 -21.18 -12.53
C VAL A 407 -1.79 -20.13 -13.62
N GLY A 408 -0.84 -20.29 -14.54
CA GLY A 408 -0.68 -19.48 -15.75
C GLY A 408 -1.23 -20.16 -16.99
N LYS A 409 -1.32 -19.39 -18.09
CA LYS A 409 -1.85 -19.81 -19.39
C LYS A 409 -0.84 -19.54 -20.48
N MET A 410 -0.59 -20.52 -21.33
CA MET A 410 0.24 -20.37 -22.53
C MET A 410 -0.39 -21.13 -23.71
N PRO A 411 -0.76 -20.45 -24.80
CA PRO A 411 -1.29 -21.11 -26.00
C PRO A 411 -0.22 -21.98 -26.66
N LEU A 412 -0.53 -23.27 -26.89
CA LEU A 412 0.29 -24.17 -27.70
C LEU A 412 0.04 -23.85 -29.18
N VAL A 413 1.05 -23.33 -29.87
CA VAL A 413 0.91 -22.85 -31.25
C VAL A 413 1.47 -23.80 -32.29
N PHE A 414 2.43 -24.63 -31.92
CA PHE A 414 3.10 -25.54 -32.84
C PHE A 414 3.68 -26.73 -32.10
N ARG A 415 3.57 -27.91 -32.68
CA ARG A 415 4.18 -29.15 -32.22
C ARG A 415 4.75 -29.88 -33.42
N PHE A 416 6.05 -30.13 -33.40
CA PHE A 416 6.74 -30.82 -34.48
C PHE A 416 7.77 -31.76 -33.90
N GLU A 417 7.73 -33.01 -34.34
CA GLU A 417 8.56 -34.10 -33.80
C GLU A 417 8.49 -34.15 -32.26
N ASP A 418 9.59 -33.84 -31.60
CA ASP A 418 9.74 -33.85 -30.15
C ASP A 418 9.65 -32.45 -29.51
N VAL A 419 9.31 -31.41 -30.28
CA VAL A 419 9.26 -30.01 -29.82
C VAL A 419 7.82 -29.53 -29.67
N SER A 420 7.53 -28.87 -28.56
CA SER A 420 6.30 -28.11 -28.32
C SER A 420 6.63 -26.62 -28.15
N LEU A 421 6.00 -25.76 -28.95
CA LEU A 421 6.18 -24.31 -28.92
C LEU A 421 4.91 -23.59 -28.48
N PHE A 422 5.06 -22.72 -27.50
CA PHE A 422 4.02 -21.90 -26.91
C PHE A 422 4.25 -20.43 -27.23
N LYS A 423 3.14 -19.69 -27.37
CA LYS A 423 3.18 -18.25 -27.66
C LYS A 423 2.45 -17.46 -26.58
N PRO A 424 3.10 -17.19 -25.43
CA PRO A 424 2.53 -16.30 -24.43
C PRO A 424 2.41 -14.87 -24.97
N LYS A 425 1.50 -14.08 -24.41
CA LYS A 425 1.25 -12.71 -24.86
C LYS A 425 2.24 -11.74 -24.21
N ILE A 426 3.37 -11.53 -24.86
CA ILE A 426 4.39 -10.58 -24.39
C ILE A 426 4.07 -9.17 -24.90
N GLY A 427 4.17 -8.17 -24.01
CA GLY A 427 3.97 -6.76 -24.36
C GLY A 427 5.00 -6.24 -25.36
N LYS A 428 4.59 -5.32 -26.24
CA LYS A 428 5.51 -4.67 -27.20
C LYS A 428 6.63 -3.93 -26.46
N GLY A 429 7.86 -4.05 -26.98
CA GLY A 429 9.03 -3.34 -26.45
C GLY A 429 9.68 -3.96 -25.21
N ILE A 430 9.21 -5.14 -24.77
CA ILE A 430 9.91 -5.93 -23.75
C ILE A 430 11.07 -6.65 -24.43
N GLY A 431 12.30 -6.28 -24.08
CA GLY A 431 13.51 -6.94 -24.60
C GLY A 431 13.85 -8.19 -23.81
N ILE A 432 14.00 -9.31 -24.51
CA ILE A 432 14.44 -10.60 -23.96
C ILE A 432 15.90 -10.76 -24.32
N ILE A 433 16.79 -10.22 -23.48
CA ILE A 433 18.24 -10.31 -23.71
C ILE A 433 18.73 -11.75 -23.56
N PRO A 434 19.82 -12.16 -24.22
CA PRO A 434 20.45 -13.45 -23.95
C PRO A 434 20.79 -13.60 -22.46
N GLU A 435 20.28 -14.66 -21.83
CA GLU A 435 20.38 -14.92 -20.40
C GLU A 435 20.26 -16.43 -20.16
N ASN A 436 21.15 -17.04 -19.38
CA ASN A 436 21.20 -18.51 -19.18
C ASN A 436 21.17 -19.31 -20.50
N VAL A 437 22.03 -18.91 -21.43
CA VAL A 437 22.14 -19.51 -22.76
C VAL A 437 22.88 -20.84 -22.68
N PRO A 438 22.35 -21.94 -23.26
CA PRO A 438 23.03 -23.23 -23.26
C PRO A 438 24.34 -23.19 -24.05
N THR A 439 25.36 -23.89 -23.53
CA THR A 439 26.70 -24.00 -24.14
C THR A 439 27.01 -25.39 -24.68
N GLY A 440 26.11 -26.34 -24.48
CA GLY A 440 26.26 -27.74 -24.92
C GLY A 440 24.91 -28.42 -24.99
N GLU A 441 24.91 -29.75 -24.84
CA GLU A 441 23.71 -30.57 -24.86
C GLU A 441 22.68 -30.10 -23.81
N VAL A 442 21.47 -29.83 -24.29
CA VAL A 442 20.33 -29.46 -23.43
C VAL A 442 19.54 -30.72 -23.10
N PRO A 443 19.30 -31.03 -21.81
CA PRO A 443 18.51 -32.19 -21.41
C PRO A 443 17.07 -32.12 -21.90
N ALA A 444 16.44 -33.29 -22.04
CA ALA A 444 15.01 -33.41 -22.29
C ALA A 444 14.16 -32.69 -21.23
N PHE A 445 13.01 -32.19 -21.67
CA PHE A 445 12.00 -31.46 -20.89
C PHE A 445 12.48 -30.15 -20.25
N THR A 446 13.61 -29.62 -20.72
CA THR A 446 14.05 -28.27 -20.39
C THR A 446 13.07 -27.25 -20.97
N LEU A 447 12.64 -26.30 -20.13
CA LEU A 447 11.77 -25.19 -20.51
C LEU A 447 12.65 -23.98 -20.86
N ALA A 448 12.42 -23.42 -22.04
CA ALA A 448 13.22 -22.29 -22.51
C ALA A 448 12.38 -21.23 -23.22
N MET A 449 12.91 -20.01 -23.30
CA MET A 449 12.31 -18.89 -24.01
C MET A 449 13.28 -18.37 -25.08
N THR A 450 12.77 -18.09 -26.27
CA THR A 450 13.56 -17.51 -27.36
C THR A 450 13.90 -16.06 -27.04
N ASN A 451 15.17 -15.70 -27.16
CA ASN A 451 15.67 -14.35 -26.91
C ASN A 451 15.72 -13.48 -28.18
N ASP A 452 16.03 -12.20 -28.01
CA ASP A 452 16.02 -11.18 -29.06
C ASP A 452 17.07 -11.38 -30.16
N SER A 453 17.99 -12.34 -30.03
CA SER A 453 18.91 -12.68 -31.13
C SER A 453 18.22 -13.42 -32.28
N ARG A 454 16.94 -13.82 -32.11
CA ARG A 454 16.15 -14.56 -33.10
C ARG A 454 14.81 -13.91 -33.37
N ARG A 455 14.23 -14.21 -34.54
CA ARG A 455 12.93 -13.68 -34.96
C ARG A 455 11.78 -14.23 -34.12
N GLY A 456 11.95 -15.42 -33.56
CA GLY A 456 10.98 -16.07 -32.68
C GLY A 456 10.95 -15.55 -31.24
N ALA A 457 11.54 -14.38 -30.96
CA ALA A 457 11.65 -13.83 -29.60
C ALA A 457 10.31 -13.89 -28.84
N GLY A 458 10.36 -14.43 -27.63
CA GLY A 458 9.19 -14.61 -26.77
C GLY A 458 8.42 -15.92 -26.94
N MET A 459 8.77 -16.77 -27.91
CA MET A 459 8.27 -18.14 -27.94
C MET A 459 8.86 -18.93 -26.77
N VAL A 460 8.04 -19.76 -26.15
CA VAL A 460 8.47 -20.70 -25.10
C VAL A 460 8.49 -22.08 -25.71
N GLY A 461 9.52 -22.87 -25.41
CA GLY A 461 9.75 -24.17 -26.03
C GLY A 461 10.12 -25.22 -25.02
N VAL A 462 9.67 -26.44 -25.29
CA VAL A 462 10.05 -27.66 -24.58
C VAL A 462 10.37 -28.73 -25.61
N ARG A 463 11.46 -29.46 -25.40
CA ARG A 463 11.86 -30.60 -26.23
C ARG A 463 11.82 -31.89 -25.41
N ALA A 464 11.25 -32.96 -25.97
CA ALA A 464 11.12 -34.25 -25.29
C ALA A 464 12.39 -35.13 -25.37
N SER A 465 13.32 -34.82 -26.27
CA SER A 465 14.65 -35.44 -26.32
C SER A 465 15.78 -34.44 -26.00
N ALA A 466 16.95 -34.95 -25.63
CA ALA A 466 18.14 -34.12 -25.46
C ALA A 466 18.70 -33.70 -26.83
N ASN A 467 19.26 -32.49 -26.94
CA ASN A 467 19.80 -32.00 -28.21
C ASN A 467 21.01 -31.08 -27.99
N ALA A 468 22.05 -31.27 -28.80
CA ALA A 468 23.30 -30.50 -28.73
C ALA A 468 23.44 -29.39 -29.79
N GLU A 469 22.55 -29.36 -30.79
CA GLU A 469 22.61 -28.40 -31.90
C GLU A 469 21.59 -27.27 -31.74
N PHE A 470 20.39 -27.59 -31.24
CA PHE A 470 19.25 -26.68 -31.11
C PHE A 470 18.71 -26.65 -29.69
N GLY A 471 18.27 -25.46 -29.25
CA GLY A 471 17.62 -25.29 -27.97
C GLY A 471 16.18 -25.84 -27.94
N PRO A 472 15.52 -25.83 -26.77
CA PRO A 472 14.14 -26.29 -26.63
C PRO A 472 13.10 -25.50 -27.43
N THR A 473 13.44 -24.31 -27.93
CA THR A 473 12.57 -23.48 -28.79
C THR A 473 12.78 -23.71 -30.29
N SER A 474 13.56 -24.74 -30.66
CA SER A 474 14.02 -25.01 -32.04
C SER A 474 14.91 -23.93 -32.65
N GLU A 475 15.28 -22.91 -31.89
CA GLU A 475 16.29 -21.93 -32.27
C GLU A 475 17.69 -22.47 -31.90
N PRO A 476 18.78 -21.97 -32.53
CA PRO A 476 20.13 -22.33 -32.10
C PRO A 476 20.35 -22.03 -30.62
N LEU A 477 21.29 -22.75 -29.99
CA LEU A 477 21.58 -22.61 -28.55
C LEU A 477 21.72 -21.14 -28.12
N THR A 478 22.45 -20.32 -28.90
CA THR A 478 22.64 -18.88 -28.65
C THR A 478 21.36 -18.04 -28.61
N GLY A 479 20.31 -18.51 -29.25
CA GLY A 479 18.99 -17.86 -29.33
C GLY A 479 18.01 -18.26 -28.24
N THR A 480 18.42 -19.08 -27.29
CA THR A 480 17.53 -19.71 -26.32
C THR A 480 17.99 -19.43 -24.89
N ASN A 481 17.08 -18.94 -24.06
CA ASN A 481 17.31 -18.74 -22.62
C ASN A 481 16.66 -19.90 -21.87
N ILE A 482 17.43 -20.69 -21.13
CA ILE A 482 16.86 -21.72 -20.26
C ILE A 482 16.20 -21.03 -19.06
N ILE A 483 14.92 -21.33 -18.83
CA ILE A 483 14.14 -20.72 -17.75
C ILE A 483 13.65 -21.73 -16.72
N GLY A 484 13.85 -23.03 -16.93
CA GLY A 484 13.51 -24.07 -15.96
C GLY A 484 13.25 -25.42 -16.60
N LYS A 485 12.32 -26.19 -16.03
CA LYS A 485 12.03 -27.58 -16.45
C LYS A 485 10.56 -27.95 -16.30
N VAL A 486 10.05 -28.78 -17.21
CA VAL A 486 8.75 -29.45 -17.08
C VAL A 486 8.90 -30.71 -16.24
N LEU A 487 8.03 -30.88 -15.25
CA LEU A 487 8.05 -32.02 -14.34
C LEU A 487 7.13 -33.16 -14.83
N ASP A 488 5.96 -32.80 -15.36
CA ASP A 488 4.92 -33.74 -15.79
C ASP A 488 4.93 -33.92 -17.32
N ALA A 489 6.04 -34.44 -17.84
CA ALA A 489 6.32 -34.54 -19.27
C ALA A 489 5.23 -35.29 -20.07
N GLU A 490 4.66 -36.33 -19.48
CA GLU A 490 3.60 -37.16 -20.07
C GLU A 490 2.33 -36.37 -20.40
N LYS A 491 2.07 -35.26 -19.69
CA LYS A 491 0.91 -34.39 -19.96
C LYS A 491 1.05 -33.62 -21.26
N LEU A 492 2.29 -33.31 -21.69
CA LEU A 492 2.55 -32.60 -22.94
C LEU A 492 2.14 -33.40 -24.18
N GLU A 493 2.18 -34.74 -24.11
CA GLU A 493 1.81 -35.61 -25.24
C GLU A 493 0.30 -35.60 -25.52
N GLN A 494 -0.50 -35.30 -24.50
CA GLN A 494 -1.96 -35.30 -24.58
C GLN A 494 -2.52 -33.99 -25.14
N MET A 495 -1.66 -32.98 -25.34
CA MET A 495 -2.07 -31.63 -25.74
C MET A 495 -2.17 -31.47 -27.25
N ARG A 496 -3.18 -30.72 -27.68
CA ARG A 496 -3.46 -30.46 -29.10
C ARG A 496 -3.02 -29.07 -29.48
N GLU A 497 -2.44 -28.93 -30.68
CA GLU A 497 -2.14 -27.62 -31.24
C GLU A 497 -3.39 -26.71 -31.26
N GLY A 498 -3.20 -25.42 -30.99
CA GLY A 498 -4.27 -24.44 -30.92
C GLY A 498 -5.02 -24.40 -29.59
N THR A 499 -4.70 -25.27 -28.63
CA THR A 499 -5.29 -25.25 -27.29
C THR A 499 -4.51 -24.37 -26.32
N THR A 500 -5.18 -23.93 -25.25
CA THR A 500 -4.51 -23.23 -24.14
C THR A 500 -3.96 -24.26 -23.18
N VAL A 501 -2.69 -24.13 -22.85
CA VAL A 501 -2.00 -24.99 -21.88
C VAL A 501 -1.87 -24.24 -20.56
N TYR A 502 -2.14 -24.96 -19.47
CA TYR A 502 -2.08 -24.40 -18.12
C TYR A 502 -0.83 -24.89 -17.41
N VAL A 503 -0.16 -23.99 -16.73
CA VAL A 503 1.08 -24.28 -16.01
C VAL A 503 0.98 -23.85 -14.56
N ARG A 504 1.61 -24.61 -13.68
CA ARG A 504 1.77 -24.29 -12.26
C ARG A 504 3.23 -24.41 -11.87
N GLU A 505 3.76 -23.37 -11.25
CA GLU A 505 5.11 -23.37 -10.70
C GLU A 505 5.13 -24.17 -9.39
N VAL A 506 6.09 -25.10 -9.27
CA VAL A 506 6.41 -25.81 -8.03
C VAL A 506 7.69 -25.18 -7.48
N LYS A 507 7.58 -24.58 -6.29
CA LYS A 507 8.66 -23.82 -5.63
C LYS A 507 9.52 -24.69 -4.72
#